data_AF-A0A6N2L072-F1
#
_entry.id   AF-A0A6N2L072-F1
#
_cell.length_a   1.000
_cell.length_b   1.000
_cell.length_c   1.000
_cell.angle_alpha   90.00
_cell.angle_beta   90.00
_cell.angle_gamma   90.00
#
_symmetry.space_group_name_H-M   'P 1'
#
loop_
_entity.id
_entity.type
_entity.pdbx_description
1 polymer ?
#
loop_
_entity_poly.entity_id
_entity_poly.type
_entity_poly.pdbx_seq_one_letter_code
_entity_poly.pdbx_strand_id
1 'polypeptide(L)'
;MKKASFPESILFSESMTSHLAAECWFDDACILDMDYFVKTLAGIKAKGVRPDLIGSIIAHYASKWLPDLSGDHHPGTDRGLTIFAESPESVTTLWMKKRFFVETLVGILPPEKDSVQCNFLLRLLRIANMVGLEPTYRAELEKRISWQLDQASLEELMIPSFSHTCGTLLDVELIIRLVGMFVNLDEVAKSGAALIKVAKLVDSYLAEASVDSNLNLSEFVALAGALPSHARATDDGLYRAIDTYLKAHPGVTKQERKVLFRLLDSRKLSHEASLHVAQNERWSVRAVVQVLFFEQTKHNRQMDWSGSFSGTRSPYLGFEASTRCLSKREMCGQQTEVRKLREDVHRLQSQCYAMQMQMERLSEKKKGFFRWKFENVMPSSRLKSNNLSVVDKIEKSNEGEVEVGCGIQTPVDLKTKLVRGKKKNPRWRKSIS
;
A
#
# COMPACT_ATOMS: atom_id res chain seq x y z
N MET A 1 -36.46 52.29 54.40
CA MET A 1 -35.62 51.15 54.82
C MET A 1 -36.40 49.86 54.69
N LYS A 2 -35.82 48.89 53.96
CA LYS A 2 -35.96 47.41 53.98
C LYS A 2 -37.34 46.72 53.85
N LYS A 3 -37.50 46.01 52.72
CA LYS A 3 -37.83 44.56 52.48
C LYS A 3 -38.30 44.45 51.01
N ALA A 4 -38.12 43.39 50.22
CA ALA A 4 -37.45 42.09 50.27
C ALA A 4 -37.46 41.52 48.83
N SER A 5 -36.51 40.67 48.44
CA SER A 5 -36.72 39.43 47.65
C SER A 5 -35.37 38.82 47.24
N PHE A 6 -35.21 37.53 47.54
CA PHE A 6 -34.29 36.63 46.86
C PHE A 6 -35.07 35.93 45.72
N PRO A 7 -34.38 35.40 44.71
CA PRO A 7 -34.36 33.94 44.64
C PRO A 7 -32.99 33.34 44.23
N GLU A 8 -32.81 32.13 44.77
CA GLU A 8 -32.24 30.91 44.20
C GLU A 8 -30.82 30.85 43.60
N SER A 9 -30.04 30.02 44.29
CA SER A 9 -28.83 29.32 43.87
C SER A 9 -28.95 28.59 42.54
N ILE A 10 -28.04 28.90 41.61
CA ILE A 10 -27.69 28.02 40.49
C ILE A 10 -26.29 27.47 40.77
N LEU A 11 -26.24 26.17 41.08
CA LEU A 11 -25.07 25.33 40.97
C LEU A 11 -24.57 25.38 39.51
N PHE A 12 -23.40 25.95 39.27
CA PHE A 12 -22.69 25.69 38.02
C PHE A 12 -21.99 24.33 38.13
N SER A 13 -22.62 23.37 37.46
CA SER A 13 -22.10 22.06 37.10
C SER A 13 -20.72 22.17 36.44
N GLU A 14 -19.80 21.31 36.87
CA GLU A 14 -18.73 20.80 36.01
C GLU A 14 -19.34 20.43 34.65
N SER A 15 -18.87 21.10 33.60
CA SER A 15 -19.19 20.76 32.23
C SER A 15 -18.02 21.20 31.38
N MET A 16 -17.28 20.19 30.93
CA MET A 16 -16.40 20.18 29.76
C MET A 16 -16.55 21.40 28.85
N THR A 17 -15.56 22.28 28.89
CA THR A 17 -15.25 23.18 27.77
C THR A 17 -13.89 22.78 27.21
N SER A 18 -13.96 21.83 26.29
CA SER A 18 -13.27 21.85 24.98
C SER A 18 -11.83 22.36 24.91
N HIS A 19 -10.97 21.41 24.50
CA HIS A 19 -9.93 21.57 23.48
C HIS A 19 -8.70 22.44 23.78
N LEU A 20 -7.59 21.72 24.01
CA LEU A 20 -6.35 21.89 23.24
C LEU A 20 -5.79 23.31 23.20
N ALA A 21 -5.45 23.85 24.38
CA ALA A 21 -4.32 24.77 24.42
C ALA A 21 -3.08 23.96 24.01
N ALA A 22 -2.45 24.35 22.90
CA ALA A 22 -1.21 23.79 22.42
C ALA A 22 -0.15 23.90 23.52
N GLU A 23 0.02 22.84 24.32
CA GLU A 23 1.06 22.76 25.34
C GLU A 23 2.41 22.87 24.62
N CYS A 24 3.23 23.83 25.05
CA CYS A 24 4.53 24.14 24.47
C CYS A 24 5.39 22.87 24.37
N TRP A 25 5.61 22.40 23.13
CA TRP A 25 6.47 21.25 22.86
C TRP A 25 7.93 21.67 23.04
N PHE A 26 8.70 20.85 23.77
CA PHE A 26 10.15 21.01 24.00
C PHE A 26 10.60 22.18 24.91
N ASP A 27 9.86 22.47 25.99
CA ASP A 27 10.39 23.28 27.09
C ASP A 27 11.47 22.50 27.90
N ASP A 28 12.21 23.18 28.79
CA ASP A 28 13.25 22.54 29.63
C ASP A 28 12.72 21.36 30.47
N ALA A 29 11.42 21.37 30.79
CA ALA A 29 10.72 20.26 31.43
C ALA A 29 10.71 18.98 30.57
N CYS A 30 10.63 19.10 29.23
CA CYS A 30 10.69 17.97 28.31
C CYS A 30 12.10 17.36 28.27
N ILE A 31 13.15 18.18 28.37
CA ILE A 31 14.53 17.70 28.42
C ILE A 31 14.77 16.92 29.71
N LEU A 32 14.32 17.46 30.84
CA LEU A 32 14.41 16.78 32.14
C LEU A 32 13.60 15.47 32.17
N ASP A 33 12.41 15.46 31.57
CA ASP A 33 11.59 14.26 31.41
C ASP A 33 12.32 13.21 30.56
N MET A 34 13.03 13.62 29.50
CA MET A 34 13.82 12.73 28.67
C MET A 34 14.99 12.10 29.44
N ASP A 35 15.76 12.88 30.21
CA ASP A 35 16.85 12.35 31.03
C ASP A 35 16.34 11.34 32.07
N TYR A 36 15.21 11.64 32.71
CA TYR A 36 14.56 10.74 33.64
C TYR A 36 14.07 9.46 32.94
N PHE A 37 13.49 9.59 31.75
CA PHE A 37 13.05 8.47 30.93
C PHE A 37 14.22 7.56 30.55
N VAL A 38 15.34 8.12 30.08
CA VAL A 38 16.55 7.35 29.72
C VAL A 38 17.10 6.59 30.93
N LYS A 39 17.21 7.23 32.10
CA LYS A 39 17.66 6.58 33.35
C LYS A 39 16.72 5.44 33.77
N THR A 40 15.42 5.70 33.71
CA THR A 40 14.39 4.70 34.02
C THR A 40 14.47 3.52 33.06
N LEU A 41 14.62 3.78 31.77
CA LEU A 41 14.75 2.78 30.72
C LEU A 41 16.03 1.93 30.90
N ALA A 42 17.14 2.54 31.31
CA ALA A 42 18.36 1.81 31.65
C ALA A 42 18.14 0.85 32.83
N GLY A 43 17.40 1.27 33.86
CA GLY A 43 17.00 0.40 34.96
C GLY A 43 16.06 -0.74 34.53
N ILE A 44 15.15 -0.49 33.59
CA ILE A 44 14.27 -1.50 32.99
C ILE A 44 15.09 -2.51 32.17
N LYS A 45 16.05 -2.04 31.37
CA LYS A 45 16.98 -2.88 30.61
C LYS A 45 17.81 -3.78 31.53
N ALA A 46 18.34 -3.25 32.63
CA ALA A 46 19.12 -4.00 33.61
C ALA A 46 18.32 -5.13 34.30
N LYS A 47 16.99 -5.04 34.34
CA LYS A 47 16.10 -6.09 34.84
C LYS A 47 15.83 -7.22 33.82
N GLY A 48 16.43 -7.16 32.62
CA GLY A 48 16.27 -8.19 31.59
C GLY A 48 14.91 -8.16 30.89
N VAL A 49 14.25 -7.00 30.84
CA VAL A 49 12.99 -6.85 30.10
C VAL A 49 13.23 -7.10 28.61
N ARG A 50 12.28 -7.78 27.96
CA ARG A 50 12.40 -8.16 26.55
C ARG A 50 12.54 -6.92 25.63
N PRO A 51 13.40 -6.96 24.60
CA PRO A 51 13.64 -5.83 23.68
C PRO A 51 12.38 -5.28 22.98
N ASP A 52 11.43 -6.14 22.62
CA ASP A 52 10.17 -5.77 21.99
C ASP A 52 9.30 -4.88 22.90
N LEU A 53 9.28 -5.18 24.20
CA LEU A 53 8.56 -4.36 25.18
C LEU A 53 9.29 -3.02 25.40
N ILE A 54 10.62 -3.03 25.46
CA ILE A 54 11.42 -1.81 25.54
C ILE A 54 11.17 -0.92 24.32
N GLY A 55 11.17 -1.49 23.12
CA GLY A 55 10.87 -0.78 21.88
C GLY A 55 9.46 -0.18 21.89
N SER A 56 8.48 -0.91 22.39
CA SER A 56 7.09 -0.44 22.55
C SER A 56 6.99 0.72 23.55
N ILE A 57 7.70 0.65 24.68
CA ILE A 57 7.77 1.73 25.67
C ILE A 57 8.37 3.00 25.05
N ILE A 58 9.47 2.86 24.30
CA ILE A 58 10.10 3.98 23.58
C ILE A 58 9.14 4.56 22.55
N ALA A 59 8.47 3.72 21.74
CA ALA A 59 7.54 4.19 20.72
C ALA A 59 6.35 4.95 21.32
N HIS A 60 5.80 4.46 22.43
CA HIS A 60 4.73 5.12 23.17
C HIS A 60 5.20 6.46 23.75
N TYR A 61 6.37 6.47 24.40
CA TYR A 61 6.98 7.69 24.93
C TYR A 61 7.23 8.72 23.83
N ALA A 62 7.82 8.30 22.71
CA ALA A 62 8.09 9.16 21.57
C ALA A 62 6.81 9.74 20.97
N SER A 63 5.73 8.95 20.87
CA SER A 63 4.44 9.39 20.32
C SER A 63 3.74 10.44 21.19
N LYS A 64 4.02 10.46 22.51
CA LYS A 64 3.53 11.50 23.41
C LYS A 64 4.10 12.88 23.06
N TRP A 65 5.37 12.92 22.68
CA TRP A 65 6.12 14.16 22.42
C TRP A 65 6.20 14.53 20.93
N LEU A 66 6.06 13.54 20.05
CA LEU A 66 6.02 13.68 18.60
C LEU A 66 4.79 12.91 18.08
N PRO A 67 3.61 13.56 18.02
CA PRO A 67 2.37 12.92 17.57
C PRO A 67 2.45 12.31 16.17
N ASP A 68 3.32 12.86 15.31
CA ASP A 68 3.62 12.33 13.97
C ASP A 68 4.15 10.89 14.00
N LEU A 69 4.60 10.38 15.16
CA LEU A 69 5.05 9.00 15.33
C LEU A 69 3.92 8.02 15.67
N SER A 70 2.73 8.50 16.05
CA SER A 70 1.62 7.66 16.54
C SER A 70 0.95 6.82 15.46
N GLY A 71 1.11 7.16 14.18
CA GLY A 71 0.54 6.43 13.04
C GLY A 71 -0.97 6.59 12.85
N ASP A 72 -1.61 7.42 13.66
CA ASP A 72 -3.04 7.73 13.53
C ASP A 72 -3.23 8.89 12.54
N HIS A 73 -3.19 8.56 11.25
CA HIS A 73 -3.50 9.51 10.19
C HIS A 73 -5.00 9.52 9.94
N HIS A 74 -5.73 10.45 10.57
CA HIS A 74 -7.08 10.80 10.13
C HIS A 74 -6.99 11.64 8.84
N PRO A 75 -7.48 11.14 7.68
CA PRO A 75 -7.49 11.92 6.45
C PRO A 75 -8.46 13.10 6.63
N GLY A 76 -7.90 14.30 6.84
CA GLY A 76 -8.65 15.51 7.14
C GLY A 76 -8.07 16.35 8.27
N THR A 77 -7.17 15.79 9.09
CA THR A 77 -6.34 16.61 9.97
C THR A 77 -5.01 16.84 9.27
N ASP A 78 -5.02 17.75 8.32
CA ASP A 78 -3.81 18.40 7.84
C ASP A 78 -3.28 19.25 9.00
N ARG A 79 -2.69 18.60 10.01
CA ARG A 79 -1.68 19.20 10.89
C ARG A 79 -0.39 19.28 10.09
N GLY A 80 -0.48 19.81 8.87
CA GLY A 80 0.65 20.36 8.18
C GLY A 80 1.30 21.34 9.14
N LEU A 81 2.58 21.09 9.43
CA LEU A 81 3.52 22.03 9.99
C LEU A 81 2.89 22.89 11.10
N THR A 82 2.72 22.34 12.32
CA THR A 82 2.23 23.13 13.45
C THR A 82 3.04 24.41 13.54
N ILE A 83 2.36 25.51 13.20
CA ILE A 83 2.85 26.87 13.34
C ILE A 83 3.33 27.00 14.77
N PHE A 84 4.60 27.38 14.89
CA PHE A 84 5.26 27.73 16.14
C PHE A 84 4.28 28.56 16.98
N ALA A 85 3.76 27.95 18.05
CA ALA A 85 3.12 28.73 19.10
C ALA A 85 4.16 29.75 19.58
N GLU A 86 3.74 31.01 19.71
CA GLU A 86 4.55 32.15 20.11
C GLU A 86 5.15 31.94 21.51
N SER A 87 6.19 31.12 21.57
CA SER A 87 7.15 31.03 22.65
C SER A 87 8.25 32.06 22.38
N PRO A 88 8.79 32.74 23.41
CA PRO A 88 9.92 33.65 23.26
C PRO A 88 11.24 32.96 22.86
N GLU A 89 11.27 31.62 22.74
CA GLU A 89 12.43 30.90 22.25
C GLU A 89 12.62 31.02 20.73
N SER A 90 13.87 31.15 20.30
CA SER A 90 14.18 31.21 18.87
C SER A 90 13.76 29.92 18.14
N VAL A 91 13.31 30.04 16.90
CA VAL A 91 13.00 28.87 16.03
C VAL A 91 14.18 27.88 15.97
N THR A 92 15.41 28.41 15.98
CA THR A 92 16.64 27.60 15.96
C THR A 92 16.81 26.76 17.23
N THR A 93 16.55 27.32 18.41
CA THR A 93 16.67 26.59 19.68
C THR A 93 15.65 25.46 19.77
N LEU A 94 14.40 25.71 19.38
CA LEU A 94 13.37 24.68 19.33
C LEU A 94 13.72 23.55 18.35
N TRP A 95 14.26 23.91 17.18
CA TRP A 95 14.72 22.94 16.19
C TRP A 95 15.87 22.07 16.72
N MET A 96 16.85 22.68 17.41
CA MET A 96 17.96 21.96 18.05
C MET A 96 17.46 21.03 19.17
N LYS A 97 16.49 21.45 19.98
CA LYS A 97 15.87 20.59 21.01
C LYS A 97 15.16 19.39 20.38
N LYS A 98 14.38 19.60 19.30
CA LYS A 98 13.74 18.51 18.55
C LYS A 98 14.77 17.54 17.97
N ARG A 99 15.86 18.07 17.39
CA ARG A 99 16.97 17.26 16.88
C ARG A 99 17.61 16.40 17.98
N PHE A 100 17.96 17.01 19.12
CA PHE A 100 18.53 16.31 20.27
C PHE A 100 17.61 15.21 20.80
N PHE A 101 16.30 15.48 20.87
CA PHE A 101 15.31 14.48 21.27
C PHE A 101 15.30 13.28 20.32
N VAL A 102 15.28 13.51 19.01
CA VAL A 102 15.31 12.45 17.99
C VAL A 102 16.62 11.66 18.05
N GLU A 103 17.78 12.32 18.18
CA GLU A 103 19.08 11.66 18.34
C GLU A 103 19.09 10.77 19.59
N THR A 104 18.57 11.27 20.70
CA THR A 104 18.48 10.49 21.95
C THR A 104 17.55 9.30 21.79
N LEU A 105 16.39 9.46 21.14
CA LEU A 105 15.49 8.35 20.83
C LEU A 105 16.20 7.25 20.03
N VAL A 106 16.92 7.62 18.96
CA VAL A 106 17.70 6.66 18.16
C VAL A 106 18.74 5.95 19.01
N GLY A 107 19.45 6.69 19.87
CA GLY A 107 20.49 6.17 20.75
C GLY A 107 20.00 5.15 21.79
N ILE A 108 18.72 5.21 22.19
CA ILE A 108 18.16 4.28 23.18
C ILE A 108 17.42 3.08 22.57
N LEU A 109 17.24 3.02 21.23
CA LEU A 109 16.54 1.92 20.57
C LEU A 109 17.25 0.57 20.82
N PRO A 110 16.52 -0.50 21.17
CA PRO A 110 17.10 -1.83 21.37
C PRO A 110 17.73 -2.33 20.06
N PRO A 111 18.98 -2.84 20.06
CA PRO A 111 19.69 -3.23 18.83
C PRO A 111 19.11 -4.46 18.12
N GLU A 112 18.28 -5.24 18.80
CA GLU A 112 17.72 -6.49 18.30
C GLU A 112 16.73 -6.24 17.15
N LYS A 113 16.76 -7.14 16.16
CA LYS A 113 15.78 -7.18 15.07
C LYS A 113 14.37 -7.37 15.64
N ASP A 114 13.38 -6.74 15.01
CA ASP A 114 11.96 -6.81 15.38
C ASP A 114 11.64 -6.29 16.81
N SER A 115 12.58 -5.61 17.48
CA SER A 115 12.32 -4.96 18.77
C SER A 115 11.44 -3.71 18.63
N VAL A 116 11.45 -3.07 17.46
CA VAL A 116 10.71 -1.85 17.16
C VAL A 116 10.06 -2.00 15.78
N GLN A 117 8.77 -1.66 15.68
CA GLN A 117 8.00 -1.79 14.45
C GLN A 117 8.61 -0.98 13.29
N CYS A 118 8.72 -1.60 12.11
CA CYS A 118 9.31 -0.97 10.92
C CYS A 118 8.67 0.38 10.54
N ASN A 119 7.34 0.47 10.59
CA ASN A 119 6.61 1.71 10.28
C ASN A 119 6.94 2.85 11.26
N PHE A 120 7.10 2.55 12.56
CA PHE A 120 7.55 3.55 13.52
C PHE A 120 8.97 4.05 13.19
N LEU A 121 9.89 3.14 12.81
CA LEU A 121 11.24 3.51 12.40
C LEU A 121 11.25 4.38 11.13
N LEU A 122 10.37 4.09 10.16
CA LEU A 122 10.21 4.91 8.95
C LEU A 122 9.69 6.31 9.28
N ARG A 123 8.69 6.43 10.16
CA ARG A 123 8.23 7.74 10.66
C ARG A 123 9.34 8.49 11.39
N LEU A 124 10.10 7.79 12.23
CA LEU A 124 11.25 8.37 12.92
C LEU A 124 12.34 8.83 11.94
N LEU A 125 12.61 8.06 10.88
CA LEU A 125 13.55 8.42 9.82
C LEU A 125 13.07 9.64 9.02
N ARG A 126 11.77 9.73 8.72
CA ARG A 126 11.17 10.92 8.09
C ARG A 126 11.44 12.17 8.94
N ILE A 127 11.18 12.10 10.24
CA ILE A 127 11.46 13.21 11.16
C ILE A 127 12.96 13.48 11.24
N ALA A 128 13.80 12.44 11.31
CA ALA A 128 15.25 12.55 11.37
C ALA A 128 15.84 13.30 10.17
N ASN A 129 15.38 12.97 8.95
CA ASN A 129 15.78 13.65 7.72
C ASN A 129 15.28 15.10 7.71
N MET A 130 14.04 15.34 8.15
CA MET A 130 13.49 16.68 8.27
C MET A 130 14.34 17.57 9.19
N VAL A 131 14.77 17.07 10.35
CA VAL A 131 15.61 17.83 11.31
C VAL A 131 17.11 17.83 10.98
N GLY A 132 17.52 17.11 9.93
CA GLY A 132 18.89 17.03 9.45
C GLY A 132 19.85 16.27 10.36
N LEU A 133 19.41 15.15 10.96
CA LEU A 133 20.22 14.31 11.87
C LEU A 133 21.61 13.95 11.32
N GLU A 134 22.58 13.72 12.22
CA GLU A 134 23.94 13.33 11.82
C GLU A 134 23.92 12.00 11.03
N PRO A 135 24.79 11.81 10.01
CA PRO A 135 24.85 10.58 9.23
C PRO A 135 24.97 9.29 10.04
N THR A 136 25.57 9.33 11.23
CA THR A 136 25.74 8.18 12.14
C THR A 136 24.39 7.64 12.62
N TYR A 137 23.55 8.49 13.21
CA TYR A 137 22.20 8.12 13.66
C TYR A 137 21.30 7.70 12.50
N ARG A 138 21.43 8.39 11.36
CA ARG A 138 20.68 8.06 10.15
C ARG A 138 21.06 6.68 9.62
N ALA A 139 22.35 6.35 9.55
CA ALA A 139 22.82 5.04 9.11
C ALA A 139 22.34 3.91 10.03
N GLU A 140 22.30 4.14 11.34
CA GLU A 140 21.76 3.18 12.31
C GLU A 140 20.26 2.93 12.10
N LEU A 141 19.45 3.99 11.89
CA LEU A 141 18.04 3.85 11.55
C LEU A 141 17.83 3.08 10.25
N GLU A 142 18.53 3.47 9.19
CA GLU A 142 18.43 2.82 7.88
C GLU A 142 18.80 1.34 7.95
N LYS A 143 19.86 0.99 8.70
CA LYS A 143 20.25 -0.40 8.94
C LYS A 143 19.14 -1.22 9.58
N ARG A 144 18.49 -0.67 10.62
CA ARG A 144 17.39 -1.33 11.34
C ARG A 144 16.14 -1.48 10.48
N ILE A 145 15.80 -0.46 9.69
CA ILE A 145 14.68 -0.50 8.74
C ILE A 145 14.95 -1.56 7.67
N SER A 146 16.17 -1.58 7.13
CA SER A 146 16.57 -2.51 6.07
C SER A 146 16.41 -3.97 6.51
N TRP A 147 16.58 -4.32 7.79
CA TRP A 147 16.40 -5.69 8.30
C TRP A 147 14.97 -6.22 8.28
N GLN A 148 13.99 -5.33 8.24
CA GLN A 148 12.56 -5.64 8.35
C GLN A 148 11.75 -4.86 7.31
N LEU A 149 12.35 -4.57 6.16
CA LEU A 149 11.71 -3.82 5.08
C LEU A 149 10.47 -4.54 4.54
N ASP A 150 10.36 -5.86 4.73
CA ASP A 150 9.18 -6.66 4.38
C ASP A 150 7.95 -6.40 5.25
N GLN A 151 8.12 -5.68 6.37
CA GLN A 151 7.05 -5.25 7.28
C GLN A 151 6.62 -3.80 7.04
N ALA A 152 7.28 -3.08 6.14
CA ALA A 152 6.96 -1.69 5.85
C ALA A 152 5.65 -1.55 5.06
N SER A 153 4.86 -0.52 5.37
CA SER A 153 3.77 -0.07 4.50
C SER A 153 4.30 0.91 3.44
N LEU A 154 3.59 1.00 2.32
CA LEU A 154 3.90 1.95 1.24
C LEU A 154 3.83 3.40 1.74
N GLU A 155 2.80 3.73 2.50
CA GLU A 155 2.56 5.07 3.07
C GLU A 155 3.75 5.58 3.89
N GLU A 156 4.33 4.72 4.72
CA GLU A 156 5.44 5.11 5.59
C GLU A 156 6.78 5.10 4.85
N LEU A 157 6.90 4.28 3.80
CA LEU A 157 8.07 4.28 2.91
C LEU A 157 8.15 5.53 2.04
N MET A 158 7.03 6.21 1.79
CA MET A 158 6.98 7.49 1.07
C MET A 158 7.54 8.62 1.93
N ILE A 159 8.86 8.72 1.99
CA ILE A 159 9.59 9.76 2.72
C ILE A 159 9.90 10.92 1.75
N PRO A 160 9.49 12.15 2.07
CA PRO A 160 9.81 13.32 1.25
C PRO A 160 11.31 13.59 1.16
N SER A 161 11.75 14.17 0.06
CA SER A 161 13.10 14.74 -0.04
C SER A 161 13.16 16.07 0.70
N PHE A 162 14.04 16.18 1.70
CA PHE A 162 14.28 17.41 2.46
C PHE A 162 15.51 18.19 1.96
N SER A 163 16.10 17.77 0.84
CA SER A 163 17.25 18.45 0.24
C SER A 163 16.79 19.63 -0.62
N HIS A 164 17.39 20.80 -0.38
CA HIS A 164 17.13 22.03 -1.12
C HIS A 164 17.66 21.99 -2.58
N THR A 165 18.47 20.99 -2.92
CA THR A 165 19.01 20.80 -4.28
C THR A 165 18.27 19.71 -5.06
N CYS A 166 17.36 18.99 -4.43
CA CYS A 166 16.67 17.86 -5.04
C CYS A 166 15.37 18.33 -5.69
N GLY A 167 15.17 17.98 -6.96
CA GLY A 167 13.93 18.31 -7.68
C GLY A 167 12.79 17.32 -7.41
N THR A 168 13.06 16.14 -6.85
CA THR A 168 12.05 15.10 -6.62
C THR A 168 11.28 15.33 -5.32
N LEU A 169 10.02 14.94 -5.32
CA LEU A 169 9.14 14.99 -4.15
C LEU A 169 9.54 13.96 -3.09
N LEU A 170 10.04 12.80 -3.53
CA LEU A 170 10.42 11.67 -2.68
C LEU A 170 11.94 11.46 -2.70
N ASP A 171 12.48 10.99 -1.57
CA ASP A 171 13.88 10.59 -1.44
C ASP A 171 14.07 9.17 -1.99
N VAL A 172 14.20 9.06 -3.32
CA VAL A 172 14.37 7.78 -4.01
C VAL A 172 15.74 7.15 -3.71
N GLU A 173 16.78 7.98 -3.54
CA GLU A 173 18.12 7.52 -3.16
C GLU A 173 18.12 6.82 -1.80
N LEU A 174 17.34 7.32 -0.82
CA LEU A 174 17.12 6.62 0.44
C LEU A 174 16.54 5.22 0.21
N ILE A 175 15.51 5.08 -0.63
CA ILE A 175 14.89 3.78 -0.87
C ILE A 175 15.85 2.82 -1.58
N ILE A 176 16.66 3.32 -2.53
CA ILE A 176 17.73 2.53 -3.16
C ILE A 176 18.70 1.99 -2.10
N ARG A 177 19.10 2.83 -1.14
CA ARG A 177 20.01 2.42 -0.06
C ARG A 177 19.36 1.38 0.88
N LEU A 178 18.11 1.59 1.29
CA LEU A 178 17.38 0.63 2.14
C LEU A 178 17.20 -0.73 1.45
N VAL A 179 16.82 -0.74 0.18
CA VAL A 179 16.65 -1.97 -0.60
C VAL A 179 18.01 -2.65 -0.82
N GLY A 180 19.05 -1.90 -1.15
CA GLY A 180 20.40 -2.43 -1.29
C GLY A 180 20.91 -3.10 -0.02
N MET A 181 20.71 -2.46 1.14
CA MET A 181 21.03 -3.05 2.44
C MET A 181 20.21 -4.32 2.73
N PHE A 182 18.90 -4.32 2.43
CA PHE A 182 18.04 -5.49 2.59
C PHE A 182 18.42 -6.67 1.68
N VAL A 183 18.89 -6.39 0.46
CA VAL A 183 19.34 -7.41 -0.48
C VAL A 183 20.69 -8.01 -0.07
N ASN A 184 21.56 -7.21 0.52
CA ASN A 184 22.87 -7.65 1.00
C ASN A 184 22.84 -8.33 2.38
N LEU A 185 21.65 -8.57 2.96
CA LEU A 185 21.51 -9.39 4.16
C LEU A 185 21.80 -10.85 3.85
N ASP A 186 22.38 -11.55 4.82
CA ASP A 186 22.63 -12.99 4.71
C ASP A 186 21.31 -13.73 4.36
N GLU A 187 21.37 -14.69 3.44
CA GLU A 187 20.19 -15.42 2.93
C GLU A 187 19.45 -16.17 4.05
N VAL A 188 20.17 -16.55 5.11
CA VAL A 188 19.57 -17.15 6.32
C VAL A 188 18.68 -16.14 7.08
N ALA A 189 19.02 -14.86 7.03
CA ALA A 189 18.29 -13.79 7.71
C ALA A 189 17.05 -13.30 6.94
N LYS A 190 16.91 -13.70 5.66
CA LYS A 190 15.87 -13.24 4.75
C LYS A 190 15.10 -14.40 4.14
N SER A 191 13.84 -14.56 4.54
CA SER A 191 12.98 -15.56 3.89
C SER A 191 12.64 -15.16 2.45
N GLY A 192 12.44 -16.14 1.57
CA GLY A 192 11.93 -15.88 0.21
C GLY A 192 10.59 -15.13 0.21
N ALA A 193 9.75 -15.33 1.24
CA ALA A 193 8.52 -14.57 1.40
C ALA A 193 8.76 -13.08 1.69
N ALA A 194 9.76 -12.75 2.52
CA ALA A 194 10.17 -11.38 2.78
C ALA A 194 10.68 -10.70 1.51
N LEU A 195 11.49 -11.41 0.72
CA LEU A 195 11.99 -10.91 -0.58
C LEU A 195 10.84 -10.57 -1.54
N ILE A 196 9.83 -11.44 -1.65
CA ILE A 196 8.65 -11.21 -2.50
C ILE A 196 7.83 -10.01 -2.01
N LYS A 197 7.64 -9.84 -0.69
CA LYS A 197 6.95 -8.68 -0.13
C LYS A 197 7.67 -7.38 -0.46
N VAL A 198 8.98 -7.34 -0.29
CA VAL A 198 9.79 -6.15 -0.63
C VAL A 198 9.74 -5.87 -2.13
N ALA A 199 9.74 -6.88 -3.00
CA ALA A 199 9.58 -6.65 -4.44
C ALA A 199 8.25 -5.97 -4.79
N LYS A 200 7.14 -6.43 -4.20
CA LYS A 200 5.84 -5.78 -4.37
C LYS A 200 5.80 -4.36 -3.81
N LEU A 201 6.47 -4.14 -2.69
CA LEU A 201 6.57 -2.82 -2.07
C LEU A 201 7.36 -1.85 -2.96
N VAL A 202 8.51 -2.28 -3.49
CA VAL A 202 9.34 -1.49 -4.42
C VAL A 202 8.59 -1.19 -5.72
N ASP A 203 7.89 -2.16 -6.30
CA ASP A 203 7.09 -1.95 -7.50
C ASP A 203 5.93 -0.97 -7.25
N SER A 204 5.34 -0.99 -6.05
CA SER A 204 4.30 -0.03 -5.65
C SER A 204 4.87 1.37 -5.43
N TYR A 205 6.02 1.46 -4.74
CA TYR A 205 6.73 2.72 -4.54
C TYR A 205 7.15 3.35 -5.87
N LEU A 206 7.72 2.56 -6.79
CA LEU A 206 8.08 3.04 -8.12
C LEU A 206 6.87 3.54 -8.90
N ALA A 207 5.71 2.90 -8.77
CA ALA A 207 4.51 3.38 -9.43
C ALA A 207 4.05 4.76 -8.94
N GLU A 208 4.16 5.02 -7.62
CA GLU A 208 3.85 6.33 -7.04
C GLU A 208 4.93 7.38 -7.38
N ALA A 209 6.20 7.04 -7.19
CA ALA A 209 7.33 7.93 -7.49
C ALA A 209 7.38 8.34 -8.97
N SER A 210 6.92 7.46 -9.87
CA SER A 210 6.90 7.72 -11.31
C SER A 210 5.91 8.80 -11.75
N VAL A 211 4.99 9.21 -10.88
CA VAL A 211 4.07 10.33 -11.16
C VAL A 211 4.83 11.67 -11.11
N ASP A 212 5.93 11.74 -10.35
CA ASP A 212 6.79 12.90 -10.29
C ASP A 212 7.57 13.06 -11.60
N SER A 213 7.39 14.19 -12.28
CA SER A 213 8.06 14.51 -13.56
C SER A 213 9.56 14.80 -13.42
N ASN A 214 10.03 14.99 -12.19
CA ASN A 214 11.45 15.22 -11.89
C ASN A 214 12.20 13.92 -11.58
N LEU A 215 11.54 12.76 -11.59
CA LEU A 215 12.19 11.48 -11.32
C LEU A 215 13.17 11.12 -12.44
N ASN A 216 14.44 10.99 -12.09
CA ASN A 216 15.46 10.65 -13.07
C ASN A 216 15.35 9.17 -13.49
N LEU A 217 15.60 8.92 -14.78
CA LEU A 217 15.62 7.57 -15.31
C LEU A 217 16.66 6.67 -14.63
N SER A 218 17.82 7.23 -14.27
CA SER A 218 18.88 6.47 -13.58
C SER A 218 18.43 5.95 -12.22
N GLU A 219 17.71 6.76 -11.45
CA GLU A 219 17.17 6.38 -10.14
C GLU A 219 16.08 5.32 -10.30
N PHE A 220 15.17 5.51 -11.26
CA PHE A 220 14.14 4.50 -11.58
C PHE A 220 14.78 3.14 -11.92
N VAL A 221 15.75 3.14 -12.84
CA VAL A 221 16.44 1.92 -13.30
C VAL A 221 17.22 1.27 -12.16
N ALA A 222 17.91 2.08 -11.35
CA ALA A 222 18.68 1.59 -10.20
C ALA A 222 17.78 0.88 -9.18
N LEU A 223 16.65 1.50 -8.81
CA LEU A 223 15.72 0.91 -7.84
C LEU A 223 15.00 -0.32 -8.40
N ALA A 224 14.53 -0.26 -9.65
CA ALA A 224 13.87 -1.40 -10.30
C ALA A 224 14.78 -2.64 -10.41
N GLY A 225 16.07 -2.39 -10.67
CA GLY A 225 17.12 -3.40 -10.78
C GLY A 225 17.82 -3.79 -9.48
N ALA A 226 17.48 -3.17 -8.34
CA ALA A 226 18.14 -3.44 -7.06
C ALA A 226 17.82 -4.84 -6.50
N LEU A 227 16.70 -5.43 -6.93
CA LEU A 227 16.23 -6.75 -6.48
C LEU A 227 16.65 -7.86 -7.44
N PRO A 228 16.94 -9.08 -6.94
CA PRO A 228 17.29 -10.21 -7.79
C PRO A 228 16.09 -10.65 -8.63
N SER A 229 16.37 -11.26 -9.79
CA SER A 229 15.34 -11.62 -10.77
C SER A 229 14.27 -12.56 -10.23
N HIS A 230 14.59 -13.44 -9.28
CA HIS A 230 13.64 -14.38 -8.68
C HIS A 230 12.74 -13.75 -7.59
N ALA A 231 12.99 -12.50 -7.18
CA ALA A 231 12.16 -11.79 -6.20
C ALA A 231 10.74 -11.52 -6.71
N ARG A 232 10.60 -11.35 -8.03
CA ARG A 232 9.33 -11.14 -8.72
C ARG A 232 8.83 -12.46 -9.31
N ALA A 233 7.68 -12.92 -8.82
CA ALA A 233 6.93 -14.01 -9.45
C ALA A 233 6.20 -13.53 -10.70
N THR A 234 5.65 -12.31 -10.65
CA THR A 234 5.04 -11.61 -11.78
C THR A 234 5.63 -10.21 -11.89
N ASP A 235 5.75 -9.73 -13.12
CA ASP A 235 6.33 -8.40 -13.41
C ASP A 235 5.25 -7.32 -13.65
N ASP A 236 3.98 -7.63 -13.39
CA ASP A 236 2.84 -6.72 -13.62
C ASP A 236 2.98 -5.41 -12.82
N GLY A 237 3.45 -5.49 -11.57
CA GLY A 237 3.69 -4.31 -10.72
C GLY A 237 4.78 -3.40 -11.30
N LEU A 238 5.91 -4.01 -11.71
CA LEU A 238 6.98 -3.30 -12.38
C LEU A 238 6.53 -2.70 -13.72
N TYR A 239 5.74 -3.45 -14.51
CA TYR A 239 5.16 -2.94 -15.74
C TYR A 239 4.27 -1.71 -15.49
N ARG A 240 3.40 -1.75 -14.48
CA ARG A 240 2.57 -0.61 -14.08
C ARG A 240 3.44 0.61 -13.75
N ALA A 241 4.51 0.41 -12.97
CA ALA A 241 5.43 1.51 -12.64
C ALA A 241 6.09 2.11 -13.88
N ILE A 242 6.57 1.26 -14.80
CA ILE A 242 7.17 1.71 -16.06
C ILE A 242 6.16 2.45 -16.94
N ASP A 243 4.93 1.95 -17.05
CA ASP A 243 3.88 2.61 -17.83
C ASP A 243 3.52 3.98 -17.25
N THR A 244 3.39 4.09 -15.93
CA THR A 244 3.22 5.38 -15.23
C THR A 244 4.40 6.32 -15.50
N TYR A 245 5.63 5.83 -15.41
CA TYR A 245 6.83 6.63 -15.70
C TYR A 245 6.79 7.19 -17.12
N LEU A 246 6.52 6.34 -18.11
CA LEU A 246 6.40 6.79 -19.49
C LEU A 246 5.29 7.82 -19.65
N LYS A 247 4.15 7.65 -18.96
CA LYS A 247 3.02 8.60 -18.95
C LYS A 247 3.40 9.98 -18.43
N ALA A 248 4.11 10.05 -17.31
CA ALA A 248 4.56 11.31 -16.71
C ALA A 248 5.76 11.94 -17.44
N HIS A 249 6.56 11.15 -18.17
CA HIS A 249 7.80 11.61 -18.82
C HIS A 249 7.72 11.49 -20.36
N PRO A 250 7.00 12.39 -21.05
CA PRO A 250 6.88 12.35 -22.51
C PRO A 250 8.22 12.58 -23.25
N GLY A 251 9.21 13.16 -22.57
CA GLY A 251 10.56 13.42 -23.10
C GLY A 251 11.46 12.19 -23.25
N VAL A 252 11.04 11.01 -22.74
CA VAL A 252 11.84 9.79 -22.79
C VAL A 252 12.09 9.34 -24.23
N THR A 253 13.37 9.22 -24.57
CA THR A 253 13.87 8.83 -25.89
C THR A 253 13.62 7.35 -26.21
N LYS A 254 13.68 6.98 -27.49
CA LYS A 254 13.52 5.57 -27.91
C LYS A 254 14.53 4.63 -27.25
N GLN A 255 15.75 5.10 -27.01
CA GLN A 255 16.80 4.31 -26.37
C GLN A 255 16.52 4.07 -24.89
N GLU A 256 16.01 5.08 -24.19
CA GLU A 256 15.61 4.96 -22.78
C GLU A 256 14.40 4.06 -22.60
N ARG A 257 13.41 4.12 -23.51
CA ARG A 257 12.30 3.13 -23.53
C ARG A 257 12.81 1.70 -23.68
N LYS A 258 13.86 1.50 -24.49
CA LYS A 258 14.51 0.20 -24.62
C LYS A 258 15.23 -0.21 -23.33
N VAL A 259 15.81 0.72 -22.57
CA VAL A 259 16.38 0.45 -21.23
C VAL A 259 15.27 -0.02 -20.30
N LEU A 260 14.16 0.72 -20.21
CA LEU A 260 13.01 0.39 -19.37
C LEU A 260 12.41 -0.99 -19.73
N PHE A 261 12.23 -1.28 -21.01
CA PHE A 261 11.71 -2.57 -21.44
C PHE A 261 12.61 -3.76 -21.04
N ARG A 262 13.93 -3.56 -20.98
CA ARG A 262 14.87 -4.63 -20.57
C ARG A 262 14.80 -4.98 -19.09
N LEU A 263 14.21 -4.11 -18.26
CA LEU A 263 13.95 -4.42 -16.85
C LEU A 263 12.84 -5.45 -16.68
N LEU A 264 11.98 -5.60 -17.70
CA LEU A 264 10.81 -6.45 -17.69
C LEU A 264 11.12 -7.84 -18.25
N ASP A 265 10.79 -8.89 -17.50
CA ASP A 265 10.73 -10.25 -18.04
C ASP A 265 9.34 -10.51 -18.62
N SER A 266 9.23 -10.41 -19.95
CA SER A 266 7.98 -10.64 -20.69
C SER A 266 7.33 -12.00 -20.42
N ARG A 267 8.09 -12.99 -19.90
CA ARG A 267 7.56 -14.31 -19.53
C ARG A 267 6.79 -14.31 -18.22
N LYS A 268 7.03 -13.32 -17.37
CA LYS A 268 6.43 -13.16 -16.04
C LYS A 268 5.23 -12.22 -16.04
N LEU A 269 4.85 -11.71 -17.21
CA LEU A 269 3.64 -10.92 -17.36
C LEU A 269 2.40 -11.82 -17.30
N SER A 270 1.35 -11.29 -16.68
CA SER A 270 0.02 -11.84 -16.84
C SER A 270 -0.51 -11.60 -18.26
N HIS A 271 -1.58 -12.32 -18.60
CA HIS A 271 -2.25 -12.16 -19.88
C HIS A 271 -2.77 -10.73 -20.08
N GLU A 272 -3.37 -10.16 -19.03
CA GLU A 272 -3.89 -8.79 -19.04
C GLU A 272 -2.78 -7.75 -19.21
N ALA A 273 -1.69 -7.87 -18.47
CA ALA A 273 -0.53 -6.99 -18.62
C ALA A 273 0.07 -7.08 -20.02
N SER A 274 0.14 -8.29 -20.58
CA SER A 274 0.65 -8.52 -21.94
C SER A 274 -0.22 -7.88 -23.02
N LEU A 275 -1.55 -7.95 -22.87
CA LEU A 275 -2.49 -7.25 -23.75
C LEU A 275 -2.30 -5.73 -23.67
N HIS A 276 -2.14 -5.19 -22.46
CA HIS A 276 -1.90 -3.77 -22.27
C HIS A 276 -0.56 -3.33 -22.89
N VAL A 277 0.50 -4.14 -22.79
CA VAL A 277 1.76 -3.90 -23.52
C VAL A 277 1.51 -3.85 -25.02
N ALA A 278 0.75 -4.81 -25.57
CA ALA A 278 0.51 -4.90 -27.00
C ALA A 278 -0.30 -3.73 -27.57
N GLN A 279 -1.18 -3.14 -26.76
CA GLN A 279 -1.99 -1.97 -27.12
C GLN A 279 -1.28 -0.64 -26.88
N ASN A 280 -0.17 -0.63 -26.15
CA ASN A 280 0.49 0.59 -25.73
C ASN A 280 1.47 1.11 -26.79
N GLU A 281 1.08 2.20 -27.45
CA GLU A 281 1.80 2.85 -28.55
C GLU A 281 3.19 3.40 -28.17
N ARG A 282 3.49 3.52 -26.87
CA ARG A 282 4.78 4.06 -26.39
C ARG A 282 5.91 3.07 -26.59
N TRP A 283 5.59 1.78 -26.77
CA TRP A 283 6.55 0.71 -26.98
C TRP A 283 6.97 0.55 -28.44
N SER A 284 8.16 0.02 -28.66
CA SER A 284 8.60 -0.34 -30.00
C SER A 284 7.83 -1.58 -30.49
N VAL A 285 7.58 -1.66 -31.81
CA VAL A 285 6.98 -2.85 -32.45
C VAL A 285 7.72 -4.13 -32.05
N ARG A 286 9.07 -4.08 -31.94
CA ARG A 286 9.88 -5.22 -31.53
C ARG A 286 9.56 -5.71 -30.10
N ALA A 287 9.33 -4.78 -29.18
CA ALA A 287 8.97 -5.09 -27.80
C ALA A 287 7.58 -5.74 -27.73
N VAL A 288 6.61 -5.19 -28.46
CA VAL A 288 5.25 -5.74 -28.57
C VAL A 288 5.27 -7.15 -29.15
N VAL A 289 5.99 -7.36 -30.26
CA VAL A 289 6.12 -8.69 -30.89
C VAL A 289 6.74 -9.71 -29.93
N GLN A 290 7.75 -9.30 -29.15
CA GLN A 290 8.37 -10.18 -28.15
C GLN A 290 7.36 -10.64 -27.09
N VAL A 291 6.55 -9.72 -26.55
CA VAL A 291 5.52 -10.06 -25.55
C VAL A 291 4.46 -10.98 -26.15
N LEU A 292 3.94 -10.65 -27.34
CA LEU A 292 2.94 -11.48 -28.02
C LEU A 292 3.45 -12.89 -28.33
N PHE A 293 4.72 -13.01 -28.74
CA PHE A 293 5.34 -14.31 -28.99
C PHE A 293 5.40 -15.16 -27.71
N PHE A 294 5.79 -14.56 -26.58
CA PHE A 294 5.82 -15.28 -25.30
C PHE A 294 4.42 -15.72 -24.86
N GLU A 295 3.41 -14.86 -24.96
CA GLU A 295 2.03 -15.23 -24.66
C GLU A 295 1.53 -16.36 -25.58
N GLN A 296 1.85 -16.32 -26.88
CA GLN A 296 1.51 -17.40 -27.80
C GLN A 296 2.17 -18.72 -27.40
N THR A 297 3.46 -18.71 -27.04
CA THR A 297 4.15 -19.93 -26.59
C THR A 297 3.61 -20.48 -25.26
N LYS A 298 3.17 -19.60 -24.35
CA LYS A 298 2.56 -19.97 -23.07
C LYS A 298 1.20 -20.64 -23.28
N HIS A 299 0.35 -20.07 -24.15
CA HIS A 299 -0.91 -20.68 -24.55
C HIS A 299 -0.69 -22.01 -25.28
N ASN A 300 0.28 -22.07 -26.20
CA ASN A 300 0.57 -23.31 -26.94
C ASN A 300 1.05 -24.43 -26.02
N ARG A 301 1.91 -24.13 -25.04
CA ARG A 301 2.31 -25.11 -24.01
C ARG A 301 1.10 -25.60 -23.23
N GLN A 302 0.19 -24.72 -22.83
CA GLN A 302 -1.02 -25.11 -22.10
C GLN A 302 -1.95 -25.99 -22.96
N MET A 303 -2.02 -25.76 -24.27
CA MET A 303 -2.75 -26.58 -25.23
C MET A 303 -2.08 -27.93 -25.51
N ASP A 304 -0.74 -27.98 -25.57
CA ASP A 304 0.03 -29.23 -25.73
C ASP A 304 -0.13 -30.17 -24.51
N TRP A 305 -0.48 -29.63 -23.33
CA TRP A 305 -0.83 -30.42 -22.14
C TRP A 305 -2.30 -30.88 -22.10
N SER A 306 -3.19 -30.27 -22.89
CA SER A 306 -4.62 -30.61 -22.96
C SER A 306 -5.05 -31.27 -24.29
N GLY A 307 -4.15 -31.42 -25.27
CA GLY A 307 -4.43 -31.96 -26.60
C GLY A 307 -3.76 -33.30 -26.91
N SER A 308 -4.57 -34.36 -26.95
CA SER A 308 -4.48 -35.60 -27.75
C SER A 308 -3.18 -36.42 -27.82
N PHE A 309 -3.32 -37.65 -27.33
CA PHE A 309 -2.55 -38.85 -27.64
C PHE A 309 -2.75 -39.32 -29.09
N SER A 310 -2.29 -38.56 -30.09
CA SER A 310 -2.25 -39.07 -31.47
C SER A 310 -1.42 -38.17 -32.39
N GLY A 311 -0.18 -38.59 -32.68
CA GLY A 311 0.65 -37.92 -33.69
C GLY A 311 2.09 -38.42 -33.72
N THR A 312 2.39 -39.33 -34.65
CA THR A 312 3.69 -39.93 -34.92
C THR A 312 4.69 -38.99 -35.61
N ARG A 313 5.98 -39.00 -35.17
CA ARG A 313 7.25 -38.61 -35.88
C ARG A 313 7.37 -37.13 -36.36
N SER A 314 8.49 -36.40 -36.35
CA SER A 314 9.96 -36.54 -36.12
C SER A 314 10.60 -35.10 -36.27
N PRO A 315 11.94 -34.83 -36.30
CA PRO A 315 12.87 -34.73 -35.16
C PRO A 315 13.74 -33.42 -35.05
N TYR A 316 14.47 -33.29 -33.93
CA TYR A 316 15.73 -32.54 -33.63
C TYR A 316 15.88 -31.01 -33.85
N LEU A 317 16.18 -30.29 -32.76
CA LEU A 317 17.47 -29.60 -32.55
C LEU A 317 17.72 -29.37 -31.05
N GLY A 318 18.88 -29.79 -30.54
CA GLY A 318 19.27 -29.65 -29.13
C GLY A 318 20.11 -28.41 -28.87
N PHE A 319 19.96 -27.84 -27.67
CA PHE A 319 21.07 -27.45 -26.80
C PHE A 319 20.57 -27.41 -25.35
N GLU A 320 21.35 -28.00 -24.45
CA GLU A 320 21.03 -28.30 -23.06
C GLU A 320 20.85 -27.07 -22.17
N ALA A 321 19.94 -27.17 -21.21
CA ALA A 321 20.07 -26.54 -19.91
C ALA A 321 19.86 -27.61 -18.84
N SER A 322 20.93 -27.92 -18.12
CA SER A 322 20.94 -28.83 -16.99
C SER A 322 20.18 -28.18 -15.82
N THR A 323 19.07 -28.77 -15.41
CA THR A 323 18.57 -28.67 -14.04
C THR A 323 17.73 -29.91 -13.80
N ARG A 324 18.12 -30.71 -12.81
CA ARG A 324 17.62 -32.06 -12.52
C ARG A 324 16.12 -32.21 -12.82
N CYS A 325 15.79 -32.89 -13.93
CA CYS A 325 14.43 -33.26 -14.25
C CYS A 325 13.96 -34.33 -13.25
N LEU A 326 12.91 -34.02 -12.50
CA LEU A 326 12.10 -35.04 -11.83
C LEU A 326 11.55 -36.00 -12.90
N SER A 327 11.54 -37.29 -12.61
CA SER A 327 11.17 -38.33 -13.57
C SER A 327 9.74 -38.10 -14.06
N LYS A 328 9.47 -38.28 -15.37
CA LYS A 328 8.13 -38.16 -15.97
C LYS A 328 7.05 -38.94 -15.23
N ARG A 329 7.43 -40.04 -14.55
CA ARG A 329 6.53 -40.87 -13.74
C ARG A 329 6.10 -40.19 -12.44
N GLU A 330 6.99 -39.44 -11.78
CA GLU A 330 6.71 -38.76 -10.51
C GLU A 330 5.83 -37.53 -10.69
N MET A 331 6.03 -36.76 -11.78
CA MET A 331 5.20 -35.60 -12.10
C MET A 331 3.75 -35.99 -12.45
N CYS A 332 3.57 -37.13 -13.14
CA CYS A 332 2.24 -37.67 -13.42
C CYS A 332 1.55 -38.12 -12.12
N GLY A 333 2.28 -38.76 -11.21
CA GLY A 333 1.79 -39.11 -9.87
C GLY A 333 1.32 -37.89 -9.08
N GLN A 334 2.15 -36.85 -8.98
CA GLN A 334 1.79 -35.61 -8.29
C GLN A 334 0.58 -34.91 -8.93
N GLN A 335 0.43 -34.92 -10.26
CA GLN A 335 -0.77 -34.37 -10.91
C GLN A 335 -2.04 -35.16 -10.59
N THR A 336 -1.97 -36.49 -10.52
CA THR A 336 -3.12 -37.31 -10.10
C THR A 336 -3.49 -37.07 -8.65
N GLU A 337 -2.51 -36.87 -7.77
CA GLU A 337 -2.71 -36.57 -6.37
C GLU A 337 -3.33 -35.17 -6.16
N VAL A 338 -2.85 -34.16 -6.90
CA VAL A 338 -3.44 -32.81 -6.88
C VAL A 338 -4.88 -32.82 -7.41
N ARG A 339 -5.19 -33.63 -8.42
CA ARG A 339 -6.56 -33.79 -8.93
C ARG A 339 -7.47 -34.42 -7.88
N LYS A 340 -7.01 -35.50 -7.24
CA LYS A 340 -7.72 -36.17 -6.15
C LYS A 340 -7.95 -35.24 -4.96
N LEU A 341 -6.95 -34.45 -4.58
CA LEU A 341 -7.07 -33.44 -3.51
C LEU A 341 -8.09 -32.35 -3.88
N ARG A 342 -8.15 -31.92 -5.14
CA ARG A 342 -9.17 -30.94 -5.59
C ARG A 342 -10.59 -31.50 -5.52
N GLU A 343 -10.77 -32.77 -5.89
CA GLU A 343 -12.04 -33.48 -5.76
C GLU A 343 -12.43 -33.66 -4.28
N ASP A 344 -11.47 -34.02 -3.43
CA ASP A 344 -11.67 -34.16 -1.99
C ASP A 344 -12.04 -32.83 -1.33
N VAL A 345 -11.43 -31.71 -1.74
CA VAL A 345 -11.77 -30.37 -1.26
C VAL A 345 -13.18 -29.97 -1.70
N HIS A 346 -13.57 -30.23 -2.95
CA HIS A 346 -14.95 -29.97 -3.40
C HIS A 346 -15.96 -30.81 -2.61
N ARG A 347 -15.63 -32.09 -2.34
CA ARG A 347 -16.47 -32.96 -1.51
C ARG A 347 -16.58 -32.43 -0.08
N LEU A 348 -15.48 -31.98 0.51
CA LEU A 348 -15.47 -31.39 1.85
C LEU A 348 -16.30 -30.10 1.90
N GLN A 349 -16.16 -29.22 0.91
CA GLN A 349 -16.95 -27.99 0.82
C GLN A 349 -18.45 -28.28 0.73
N SER A 350 -18.84 -29.29 -0.06
CA SER A 350 -20.23 -29.76 -0.13
C SER A 350 -20.74 -30.28 1.22
N GLN A 351 -19.91 -31.03 1.95
CA GLN A 351 -20.24 -31.52 3.29
C GLN A 351 -20.35 -30.39 4.33
N CYS A 352 -19.44 -29.42 4.31
CA CYS A 352 -19.51 -28.24 5.16
C CYS A 352 -20.78 -27.43 4.90
N TYR A 353 -21.17 -27.26 3.64
CA TYR A 353 -22.41 -26.57 3.26
C TYR A 353 -23.65 -27.34 3.74
N ALA A 354 -23.66 -28.67 3.57
CA ALA A 354 -24.74 -29.52 4.08
C ALA A 354 -24.86 -29.46 5.61
N MET A 355 -23.73 -29.45 6.32
CA MET A 355 -23.70 -29.34 7.78
C MET A 355 -24.16 -27.96 8.27
N GLN A 356 -23.78 -26.89 7.56
CA GLN A 356 -24.25 -25.54 7.84
C GLN A 356 -25.77 -25.42 7.68
N MET A 357 -26.33 -26.02 6.62
CA MET A 357 -27.79 -26.10 6.41
C MET A 357 -28.50 -26.92 7.49
N GLN A 358 -27.88 -28.00 7.99
CA GLN A 358 -28.44 -28.75 9.13
C GLN A 358 -28.39 -27.96 10.43
N MET A 359 -27.32 -27.20 10.67
CA MET A 359 -27.17 -26.34 11.83
C MET A 359 -28.21 -25.21 11.84
N GLU A 360 -28.50 -24.60 10.68
CA GLU A 360 -29.58 -23.63 10.53
C GLU A 360 -30.95 -24.26 10.82
N ARG A 361 -31.26 -25.43 10.26
CA ARG A 361 -32.51 -26.16 10.54
C ARG A 361 -32.67 -26.55 12.01
N LEU A 362 -31.59 -26.93 12.69
CA LEU A 362 -31.60 -27.21 14.13
C LEU A 362 -31.75 -25.93 14.95
N SER A 363 -31.20 -24.80 14.49
CA SER A 363 -31.36 -23.49 15.12
C SER A 363 -32.81 -22.97 15.02
N GLU A 364 -33.50 -23.24 13.91
CA GLU A 364 -34.91 -22.90 13.70
C GLU A 364 -35.83 -23.77 14.56
N LYS A 365 -35.53 -25.08 14.68
CA LYS A 365 -36.24 -25.98 15.60
C LYS A 365 -36.03 -25.60 17.08
N LYS A 366 -34.84 -25.12 17.44
CA LYS A 366 -34.58 -24.54 18.78
C LYS A 366 -35.31 -23.22 19.00
N LYS A 367 -35.46 -22.35 17.98
CA LYS A 367 -36.31 -21.14 18.07
C LYS A 367 -37.79 -21.45 18.31
N GLY A 368 -38.28 -22.62 17.92
CA GLY A 368 -39.62 -23.10 18.26
C GLY A 368 -39.77 -23.59 19.71
N PHE A 369 -38.71 -24.15 20.29
CA PHE A 369 -38.74 -24.70 21.66
C PHE A 369 -38.55 -23.63 22.75
N PHE A 370 -37.87 -22.52 22.42
CA PHE A 370 -37.66 -21.40 23.36
C PHE A 370 -38.80 -20.35 23.36
N ARG A 371 -39.83 -20.49 22.52
CA ARG A 371 -40.94 -19.52 22.43
C ARG A 371 -42.12 -19.82 23.38
N TRP A 372 -42.03 -20.84 24.25
CA TRP A 372 -43.07 -21.09 25.26
C TRP A 372 -42.61 -20.92 26.72
N LYS A 373 -41.39 -20.40 26.94
CA LYS A 373 -40.89 -20.10 28.28
C LYS A 373 -40.21 -18.73 28.34
N PHE A 374 -40.91 -17.66 27.95
CA PHE A 374 -40.60 -16.28 28.39
C PHE A 374 -41.77 -15.33 28.03
N GLU A 375 -43.00 -15.71 28.41
CA GLU A 375 -44.09 -14.75 28.61
C GLU A 375 -44.30 -14.60 30.12
N ASN A 376 -43.46 -13.76 30.72
CA ASN A 376 -43.83 -12.80 31.76
C ASN A 376 -42.62 -11.88 32.02
N VAL A 377 -42.88 -10.56 31.91
CA VAL A 377 -42.02 -9.40 32.16
C VAL A 377 -41.20 -8.86 30.96
N MET A 378 -41.90 -8.08 30.13
CA MET A 378 -41.45 -6.89 29.36
C MET A 378 -41.34 -5.65 30.31
N PRO A 379 -40.91 -4.41 29.91
CA PRO A 379 -40.36 -3.91 28.63
C PRO A 379 -39.18 -2.88 28.71
N SER A 380 -38.51 -2.69 27.56
CA SER A 380 -38.09 -1.43 26.87
C SER A 380 -37.18 -0.41 27.60
N SER A 381 -36.01 -0.05 27.06
CA SER A 381 -35.94 0.94 25.96
C SER A 381 -34.74 0.83 25.03
N ARG A 382 -35.01 1.25 23.78
CA ARG A 382 -34.19 1.16 22.56
C ARG A 382 -33.11 2.25 22.49
N LEU A 383 -32.01 1.95 21.80
CA LEU A 383 -31.37 2.90 20.88
C LEU A 383 -30.72 2.15 19.72
N LYS A 384 -30.99 2.66 18.51
CA LYS A 384 -30.65 2.12 17.18
C LYS A 384 -29.32 2.71 16.67
N SER A 385 -28.53 1.91 15.95
CA SER A 385 -27.93 2.26 14.63
C SER A 385 -27.23 0.98 14.13
N ASN A 386 -27.75 0.32 13.09
CA ASN A 386 -27.72 0.55 11.64
C ASN A 386 -26.63 -0.28 10.95
N ASN A 387 -27.12 -1.13 10.06
CA ASN A 387 -26.47 -2.29 9.49
C ASN A 387 -25.54 -1.97 8.33
N LEU A 388 -24.50 -2.79 8.27
CA LEU A 388 -23.72 -3.22 7.12
C LEU A 388 -24.55 -4.21 6.27
N SER A 389 -24.59 -4.04 4.95
CA SER A 389 -24.37 -5.11 3.95
C SER A 389 -24.81 -4.68 2.55
N VAL A 390 -23.86 -4.61 1.64
CA VAL A 390 -24.09 -4.67 0.19
C VAL A 390 -23.16 -5.76 -0.34
N VAL A 391 -23.74 -6.86 -0.82
CA VAL A 391 -23.11 -7.77 -1.77
C VAL A 391 -24.15 -8.13 -2.82
N ASP A 392 -23.70 -8.02 -4.07
CA ASP A 392 -24.40 -8.12 -5.33
C ASP A 392 -25.12 -9.44 -5.60
N LYS A 393 -26.20 -9.33 -6.38
CA LYS A 393 -26.73 -10.40 -7.24
C LYS A 393 -26.78 -9.87 -8.67
N ILE A 394 -26.00 -10.48 -9.56
CA ILE A 394 -26.26 -10.51 -11.00
C ILE A 394 -26.28 -11.99 -11.39
N GLU A 395 -27.46 -12.49 -11.75
CA GLU A 395 -27.64 -13.75 -12.47
C GLU A 395 -28.10 -13.45 -13.89
N LYS A 396 -27.46 -14.14 -14.84
CA LYS A 396 -27.85 -14.24 -16.25
C LYS A 396 -29.00 -15.24 -16.39
N SER A 397 -29.91 -14.98 -17.32
CA SER A 397 -30.69 -16.05 -17.96
C SER A 397 -31.11 -15.69 -19.38
N ASN A 398 -30.52 -16.45 -20.31
CA ASN A 398 -31.06 -17.09 -21.52
C ASN A 398 -31.60 -16.34 -22.75
N GLU A 399 -31.26 -17.01 -23.85
CA GLU A 399 -31.43 -16.79 -25.28
C GLU A 399 -32.87 -17.01 -25.79
N GLY A 400 -33.15 -16.50 -26.99
CA GLY A 400 -34.32 -16.84 -27.80
C GLY A 400 -34.56 -15.85 -28.95
N GLU A 401 -34.15 -16.23 -30.15
CA GLU A 401 -34.20 -15.49 -31.42
C GLU A 401 -35.64 -15.23 -31.95
N VAL A 402 -35.81 -14.21 -32.81
CA VAL A 402 -36.30 -14.30 -34.21
C VAL A 402 -36.61 -12.88 -34.77
N GLU A 403 -36.28 -12.72 -36.05
CA GLU A 403 -36.26 -11.53 -36.92
C GLU A 403 -37.60 -10.76 -37.13
N VAL A 404 -37.45 -9.53 -37.66
CA VAL A 404 -38.12 -8.94 -38.86
C VAL A 404 -38.56 -7.48 -38.65
N GLY A 405 -38.03 -6.58 -39.49
CA GLY A 405 -38.87 -5.65 -40.27
C GLY A 405 -38.98 -4.17 -39.87
N CYS A 406 -38.39 -3.33 -40.71
CA CYS A 406 -38.62 -1.90 -41.01
C CYS A 406 -39.91 -1.20 -40.51
N GLY A 407 -39.76 0.11 -40.19
CA GLY A 407 -40.73 1.12 -40.67
C GLY A 407 -41.17 2.21 -39.68
N ILE A 408 -40.59 3.41 -39.83
CA ILE A 408 -41.18 4.76 -39.80
C ILE A 408 -42.56 4.93 -39.11
N GLN A 409 -42.65 5.80 -38.08
CA GLN A 409 -43.58 6.95 -37.99
C GLN A 409 -43.55 7.66 -36.61
N THR A 410 -43.07 8.90 -36.59
CA THR A 410 -43.58 9.99 -35.71
C THR A 410 -44.92 10.49 -36.28
N PRO A 411 -45.86 11.05 -35.50
CA PRO A 411 -45.83 12.49 -35.11
C PRO A 411 -46.58 12.76 -33.77
N VAL A 412 -46.79 13.95 -33.18
CA VAL A 412 -46.71 15.36 -33.57
C VAL A 412 -46.58 16.22 -32.28
N ASP A 413 -45.93 17.38 -32.41
CA ASP A 413 -46.25 18.70 -31.85
C ASP A 413 -46.49 18.92 -30.33
N LEU A 414 -45.61 19.73 -29.73
CA LEU A 414 -45.92 21.16 -29.57
C LEU A 414 -44.63 22.01 -29.49
N LYS A 415 -44.32 22.62 -30.64
CA LYS A 415 -44.07 24.06 -30.85
C LYS A 415 -44.06 24.91 -29.57
N THR A 416 -43.15 25.85 -29.31
CA THR A 416 -42.41 26.85 -30.11
C THR A 416 -41.81 27.80 -29.05
N LYS A 417 -40.80 28.65 -29.23
CA LYS A 417 -40.13 29.30 -30.35
C LYS A 417 -38.82 29.87 -29.75
N LEU A 418 -37.63 29.74 -30.37
CA LEU A 418 -37.12 30.57 -31.51
C LEU A 418 -36.70 31.95 -30.94
N VAL A 419 -35.51 32.52 -31.16
CA VAL A 419 -34.43 32.21 -32.10
C VAL A 419 -33.24 33.13 -31.76
N ARG A 420 -31.99 32.61 -31.86
CA ARG A 420 -30.96 32.94 -32.89
C ARG A 420 -30.46 34.39 -32.78
N GLY A 421 -29.18 34.63 -32.60
CA GLY A 421 -28.01 34.16 -33.35
C GLY A 421 -27.00 35.33 -33.28
N LYS A 422 -25.73 35.26 -33.64
CA LYS A 422 -24.97 34.42 -34.56
C LYS A 422 -23.48 34.74 -34.28
N LYS A 423 -22.60 33.76 -34.43
CA LYS A 423 -21.13 33.85 -34.36
C LYS A 423 -20.54 34.95 -35.26
N LYS A 424 -19.35 35.49 -34.89
CA LYS A 424 -18.21 35.73 -35.81
C LYS A 424 -16.87 35.96 -35.06
N ASN A 425 -15.79 35.49 -35.70
CA ASN A 425 -14.38 35.35 -35.29
C ASN A 425 -13.61 36.62 -34.87
N PRO A 426 -12.43 36.46 -34.20
CA PRO A 426 -11.49 37.54 -33.93
C PRO A 426 -10.50 37.78 -35.10
N ARG A 427 -10.10 39.04 -35.32
CA ARG A 427 -8.98 39.42 -36.17
C ARG A 427 -7.89 40.09 -35.35
N TRP A 428 -6.68 39.57 -35.50
CA TRP A 428 -5.41 40.14 -35.07
C TRP A 428 -5.12 41.47 -35.78
N ARG A 429 -4.56 42.45 -35.05
CA ARG A 429 -3.71 43.52 -35.61
C ARG A 429 -2.45 43.66 -34.75
N LYS A 430 -1.31 43.52 -35.42
CA LYS A 430 -0.01 44.04 -35.00
C LYS A 430 -0.01 45.56 -35.18
N SER A 431 0.68 46.30 -34.31
CA SER A 431 1.37 47.53 -34.69
C SER A 431 2.51 47.78 -33.71
N ILE A 432 3.67 48.04 -34.32
CA ILE A 432 4.93 48.53 -33.76
C ILE A 432 4.75 49.98 -33.31
N SER A 433 5.27 50.30 -32.13
CA SER A 433 6.20 51.41 -31.85
C SER A 433 6.71 51.26 -30.43
#